data_AF-A0A643G0Q0-F1
#
_entry.id   AF-A0A643G0Q0-F1
#
_cell.length_a   1.000
_cell.length_b   1.000
_cell.length_c   1.000
_cell.angle_alpha   90.00
_cell.angle_beta   90.00
_cell.angle_gamma   90.00
#
_symmetry.space_group_name_H-M   'P 1'
#
loop_
_entity.id
_entity.type
_entity.pdbx_description
1 polymer ?
#
loop_
_entity_poly.entity_id
_entity_poly.type
_entity_poly.pdbx_seq_one_letter_code
_entity_poly.pdbx_strand_id
1 'polypeptide(L)'
;MIDISNAQLDPYRGFHYFHEDLNIYLKVALSSALLLVRHSAEPQDSDKLHDLIKLAHPSWNTPPVRDMSIDIQRRTHASISAFALISVFSAFDDFLIGTKAELHRFYSATESSRHIGMNKATPTIIEETNINDGEENDDDDDSEERLRAFYAKNGWDGRSIDPILKVVRYFRLCRNCIAHRNGRASRALVKHSSDADVHKLVSNLLDKASNGLRKYVINEDVFIEPTQAILCSHLLRKIALDANKKLLGTLGFDGFLRSVAHHTMFSETIVRSDAYKTPEAVLNFALTDRYRATMSNREECIQEMKRLGLWKKYMSEFERKYGTGYLSEY
;
A
#
# COMPACT_ATOMS: atom_id res chain seq x y z
N MET A 1 -9.46 26.62 -13.97
CA MET A 1 -10.09 25.28 -13.85
C MET A 1 -9.04 24.32 -13.35
N ILE A 2 -9.20 23.84 -12.13
CA ILE A 2 -8.23 22.96 -11.48
C ILE A 2 -8.31 21.58 -12.12
N ASP A 3 -7.19 21.09 -12.63
CA ASP A 3 -7.09 19.76 -13.20
C ASP A 3 -6.66 18.76 -12.12
N ILE A 4 -7.57 17.84 -11.80
CA ILE A 4 -7.38 16.77 -10.82
C ILE A 4 -7.15 15.41 -11.48
N SER A 5 -7.03 15.34 -12.82
CA SER A 5 -6.88 14.08 -13.56
C SER A 5 -5.67 13.25 -13.11
N ASN A 6 -4.62 13.92 -12.64
CA ASN A 6 -3.39 13.32 -12.12
C ASN A 6 -3.29 13.37 -10.59
N ALA A 7 -4.36 13.75 -9.90
CA ALA A 7 -4.33 13.85 -8.45
C ALA A 7 -4.06 12.50 -7.80
N GLN A 8 -3.44 12.51 -6.63
CA GLN A 8 -3.11 11.31 -5.88
C GLN A 8 -3.72 11.40 -4.49
N LEU A 9 -4.77 10.62 -4.23
CA LEU A 9 -5.43 10.60 -2.93
C LEU A 9 -4.57 9.87 -1.90
N ASP A 10 -4.76 10.21 -0.63
CA ASP A 10 -3.91 9.72 0.45
C ASP A 10 -3.82 8.19 0.57
N PRO A 11 -4.88 7.38 0.35
CA PRO A 11 -4.74 5.93 0.34
C PRO A 11 -3.71 5.45 -0.69
N TYR A 12 -3.78 5.94 -1.94
CA TYR A 12 -2.83 5.56 -2.99
C TYR A 12 -1.42 6.05 -2.67
N ARG A 13 -1.29 7.28 -2.14
CA ARG A 13 0.02 7.82 -1.78
C ARG A 13 0.69 7.01 -0.68
N GLY A 14 -0.06 6.62 0.35
CA GLY A 14 0.43 5.74 1.40
C GLY A 14 0.99 4.43 0.82
N PHE A 15 0.23 3.78 -0.05
CA PHE A 15 0.70 2.56 -0.72
C PHE A 15 1.87 2.80 -1.68
N HIS A 16 1.89 3.94 -2.37
CA HIS A 16 2.97 4.30 -3.29
C HIS A 16 4.29 4.49 -2.55
N TYR A 17 4.31 5.23 -1.45
CA TYR A 17 5.51 5.42 -0.65
C TYR A 17 5.95 4.11 -0.01
N PHE A 18 5.02 3.31 0.51
CA PHE A 18 5.31 1.96 0.97
C PHE A 18 6.01 1.13 -0.11
N HIS A 19 5.53 1.17 -1.36
CA HIS A 19 6.16 0.46 -2.48
C HIS A 19 7.60 0.92 -2.74
N GLU A 20 7.84 2.24 -2.71
CA GLU A 20 9.18 2.80 -2.91
C GLU A 20 10.14 2.41 -1.78
N ASP A 21 9.69 2.57 -0.54
CA ASP A 21 10.44 2.22 0.66
C ASP A 21 10.75 0.73 0.70
N LEU A 22 9.77 -0.13 0.38
CA LEU A 22 9.97 -1.58 0.30
C LEU A 22 11.02 -1.96 -0.75
N ASN A 23 10.99 -1.31 -1.91
CA ASN A 23 11.94 -1.57 -3.00
C ASN A 23 13.37 -1.21 -2.56
N ILE A 24 13.55 -0.06 -1.91
CA ILE A 24 14.82 0.36 -1.32
C ILE A 24 15.24 -0.63 -0.23
N TYR A 25 14.35 -0.93 0.71
CA TYR A 25 14.59 -1.86 1.82
C TYR A 25 15.06 -3.22 1.33
N LEU A 26 14.36 -3.83 0.37
CA LEU A 26 14.74 -5.13 -0.20
C LEU A 26 16.14 -5.07 -0.80
N LYS A 27 16.43 -4.06 -1.64
CA LYS A 27 17.74 -3.90 -2.27
C LYS A 27 18.86 -3.75 -1.23
N VAL A 28 18.64 -2.93 -0.20
CA VAL A 28 19.63 -2.71 0.86
C VAL A 28 19.81 -3.97 1.70
N ALA A 29 18.72 -4.57 2.18
CA ALA A 29 18.77 -5.76 3.03
C ALA A 29 19.48 -6.94 2.34
N LEU A 30 19.20 -7.17 1.05
CA LEU A 30 19.85 -8.22 0.28
C LEU A 30 21.30 -7.91 -0.02
N SER A 31 21.62 -6.68 -0.40
CA SER A 31 23.01 -6.27 -0.63
C SER A 31 23.85 -6.40 0.64
N SER A 32 23.29 -6.02 1.78
CA SER A 32 23.92 -6.19 3.10
C SER A 32 24.11 -7.67 3.44
N ALA A 33 23.11 -8.53 3.21
CA ALA A 33 23.25 -9.97 3.44
C ALA A 33 24.31 -10.61 2.53
N LEU A 34 24.37 -10.20 1.26
CA LEU A 34 25.37 -10.64 0.29
C LEU A 34 26.79 -10.22 0.69
N LEU A 35 26.96 -8.95 1.09
CA LEU A 35 28.25 -8.44 1.56
C LEU A 35 28.69 -9.18 2.83
N LEU A 36 27.76 -9.41 3.76
CA LEU A 36 28.04 -10.14 4.99
C LEU A 36 28.59 -11.53 4.71
N VAL A 37 27.92 -12.31 3.86
CA VAL A 37 28.37 -13.66 3.46
C VAL A 37 29.73 -13.62 2.79
N ARG A 38 29.97 -12.64 1.91
CA ARG A 38 31.23 -12.51 1.19
C ARG A 38 32.40 -12.21 2.13
N HIS A 39 32.17 -11.37 3.15
CA HIS A 39 33.20 -10.98 4.12
C HIS A 39 33.38 -12.02 5.23
N SER A 40 32.33 -12.69 5.69
CA SER A 40 32.42 -13.71 6.75
C SER A 40 33.09 -15.01 6.30
N ALA A 41 33.36 -15.17 4.99
CA ALA A 41 34.09 -16.32 4.46
C ALA A 41 35.58 -16.33 4.84
N GLU A 42 36.13 -15.20 5.33
CA GLU A 42 37.51 -15.14 5.84
C GLU A 42 37.55 -15.48 7.35
N PRO A 43 38.44 -16.38 7.81
CA PRO A 43 38.48 -16.80 9.23
C PRO A 43 38.65 -15.65 10.23
N GLN A 44 39.37 -14.60 9.85
CA GLN A 44 39.61 -13.39 10.65
C GLN A 44 38.37 -12.49 10.81
N ASP A 45 37.36 -12.66 9.96
CA ASP A 45 36.14 -11.86 9.94
C ASP A 45 34.92 -12.59 10.57
N SER A 46 35.01 -13.91 10.74
CA SER A 46 34.03 -14.73 11.49
C SER A 46 33.87 -14.25 12.94
N ASP A 47 34.97 -13.96 13.63
CA ASP A 47 34.91 -13.49 15.03
C ASP A 47 34.33 -12.07 15.11
N LYS A 48 34.59 -11.22 14.10
CA LYS A 48 33.99 -9.89 14.01
C LYS A 48 32.48 -9.95 13.78
N LEU A 49 32.00 -10.91 12.99
CA LEU A 49 30.56 -11.14 12.82
C LEU A 49 29.90 -11.50 14.15
N HIS A 50 30.50 -12.42 14.91
CA HIS A 50 30.00 -12.81 16.22
C HIS A 50 29.94 -11.62 17.19
N ASP A 51 30.96 -10.76 17.18
CA ASP A 51 31.02 -9.57 18.01
C ASP A 51 29.99 -8.50 17.59
N LEU A 52 29.74 -8.32 16.29
CA LEU A 52 28.67 -7.45 15.81
C LEU A 52 27.28 -7.92 16.26
N ILE A 53 27.02 -9.24 16.26
CA ILE A 53 25.76 -9.82 16.72
C ILE A 53 25.58 -9.57 18.23
N LYS A 54 26.63 -9.75 19.03
CA LYS A 54 26.61 -9.42 20.47
C LYS A 54 26.40 -7.93 20.73
N LEU A 55 27.00 -7.06 19.91
CA LEU A 55 26.82 -5.61 20.01
C LEU A 55 25.37 -5.21 19.75
N ALA A 56 24.68 -5.89 18.83
CA ALA A 56 23.25 -5.68 18.61
C ALA A 56 22.43 -6.04 19.85
N HIS A 57 22.70 -7.20 20.47
CA HIS A 57 22.12 -7.54 21.76
C HIS A 57 22.95 -8.60 22.52
N PRO A 58 23.31 -8.39 23.81
CA PRO A 58 24.14 -9.32 24.57
C PRO A 58 23.56 -10.74 24.70
N SER A 59 22.23 -10.91 24.62
CA SER A 59 21.59 -12.23 24.68
C SER A 59 21.75 -13.08 23.43
N TRP A 60 22.25 -12.52 22.32
CA TRP A 60 22.44 -13.23 21.06
C TRP A 60 23.78 -14.00 20.97
N ASN A 61 24.43 -14.22 22.12
CA ASN A 61 25.72 -14.92 22.22
C ASN A 61 25.63 -16.45 22.00
N THR A 62 24.43 -17.04 22.01
CA THR A 62 24.25 -18.51 21.98
C THR A 62 23.05 -18.97 21.14
N PRO A 63 23.22 -19.90 20.18
CA PRO A 63 24.50 -20.40 19.66
C PRO A 63 25.23 -19.30 18.87
N PRO A 64 26.58 -19.24 18.94
CA PRO A 64 27.33 -18.22 18.23
C PRO A 64 27.21 -18.42 16.72
N VAL A 65 26.80 -17.37 16.00
CA VAL A 65 26.76 -17.38 14.53
C VAL A 65 28.13 -16.94 14.01
N ARG A 66 28.94 -17.92 13.62
CA ARG A 66 30.34 -17.70 13.18
C ARG A 66 30.55 -17.95 11.69
N ASP A 67 29.64 -18.67 11.05
CA ASP A 67 29.70 -18.98 9.63
C ASP A 67 28.36 -18.64 8.99
N MET A 68 28.42 -18.00 7.83
CA MET A 68 27.29 -17.74 6.95
C MET A 68 27.43 -18.66 5.74
N SER A 69 27.06 -19.93 5.92
CA SER A 69 27.04 -20.89 4.83
C SER A 69 26.10 -20.44 3.70
N ILE A 70 26.32 -20.97 2.49
CA ILE A 70 25.44 -20.73 1.33
C ILE A 70 23.97 -21.06 1.67
N ASP A 71 23.73 -22.05 2.52
CA ASP A 71 22.37 -22.42 2.95
C ASP A 71 21.75 -21.38 3.88
N ILE A 72 22.54 -20.80 4.80
CA ILE A 72 22.10 -19.69 5.65
C ILE A 72 21.77 -18.47 4.77
N GLN A 73 22.62 -18.16 3.78
CA GLN A 73 22.37 -17.10 2.82
C GLN A 73 21.05 -17.30 2.07
N ARG A 74 20.83 -18.50 1.50
CA ARG A 74 19.59 -18.83 0.78
C ARG A 74 18.37 -18.67 1.68
N ARG A 75 18.45 -19.11 2.95
CA ARG A 75 17.38 -18.93 3.94
C ARG A 75 17.15 -17.45 4.26
N THR A 76 18.20 -16.65 4.45
CA THR A 76 18.07 -15.21 4.69
C THR A 76 17.42 -14.51 3.50
N HIS A 77 17.82 -14.83 2.27
CA HIS A 77 17.17 -14.29 1.06
C HIS A 77 15.69 -14.67 0.98
N ALA A 78 15.37 -15.92 1.29
CA ALA A 78 13.99 -16.41 1.34
C ALA A 78 13.17 -15.65 2.39
N SER A 79 13.70 -15.49 3.61
CA SER A 79 13.04 -14.80 4.72
C SER A 79 12.80 -13.33 4.43
N ILE A 80 13.79 -12.62 3.86
CA ILE A 80 13.64 -11.21 3.45
C ILE A 80 12.51 -11.07 2.42
N SER A 81 12.47 -11.96 1.42
CA SER A 81 11.45 -11.92 0.37
C SER A 81 10.07 -12.33 0.88
N ALA A 82 10.01 -13.31 1.78
CA ALA A 82 8.79 -13.76 2.45
C ALA A 82 8.18 -12.65 3.31
N PHE A 83 8.99 -11.95 4.11
CA PHE A 83 8.56 -10.80 4.87
C PHE A 83 7.99 -9.71 3.96
N ALA A 84 8.74 -9.33 2.90
CA ALA A 84 8.28 -8.33 1.96
C ALA A 84 6.95 -8.70 1.30
N LEU A 85 6.78 -9.96 0.92
CA LEU A 85 5.53 -10.43 0.31
C LEU A 85 4.34 -10.30 1.27
N ILE A 86 4.52 -10.64 2.55
CA ILE A 86 3.49 -10.46 3.59
C ILE A 86 3.17 -8.97 3.76
N SER A 87 4.19 -8.14 3.93
CA SER A 87 4.03 -6.69 4.13
C SER A 87 3.31 -6.01 2.96
N VAL A 88 3.58 -6.44 1.73
CA VAL A 88 2.93 -5.91 0.53
C VAL A 88 1.42 -6.11 0.54
N PHE A 89 0.96 -7.30 0.90
CA PHE A 89 -0.47 -7.57 0.97
C PHE A 89 -1.13 -6.83 2.13
N SER A 90 -0.46 -6.76 3.29
CA SER A 90 -0.95 -5.97 4.43
C SER A 90 -1.12 -4.48 4.06
N ALA A 91 -0.11 -3.88 3.43
CA ALA A 91 -0.19 -2.48 3.00
C ALA A 91 -1.27 -2.26 1.93
N PHE A 92 -1.53 -3.28 1.10
CA PHE A 92 -2.59 -3.19 0.09
C PHE A 92 -3.98 -3.29 0.72
N ASP A 93 -4.14 -4.07 1.79
CA ASP A 93 -5.39 -4.11 2.56
C ASP A 93 -5.65 -2.76 3.25
N ASP A 94 -4.62 -2.13 3.82
CA ASP A 94 -4.70 -0.76 4.36
C ASP A 94 -5.12 0.25 3.29
N PHE A 95 -4.60 0.11 2.06
CA PHE A 95 -5.03 0.90 0.92
C PHE A 95 -6.53 0.73 0.61
N LEU A 96 -7.05 -0.50 0.60
CA LEU A 96 -8.46 -0.76 0.36
C LEU A 96 -9.33 -0.19 1.48
N ILE A 97 -8.92 -0.32 2.75
CA ILE A 97 -9.59 0.28 3.91
C ILE A 97 -9.62 1.81 3.76
N GLY A 98 -8.48 2.43 3.44
CA GLY A 98 -8.39 3.87 3.22
C GLY A 98 -9.29 4.35 2.07
N THR A 99 -9.36 3.59 0.98
CA THR A 99 -10.22 3.88 -0.16
C THR A 99 -11.70 3.78 0.20
N LYS A 100 -12.11 2.75 0.95
CA LYS A 100 -13.47 2.62 1.51
C LYS A 100 -13.81 3.82 2.41
N ALA A 101 -12.86 4.24 3.26
CA ALA A 101 -13.05 5.37 4.16
C ALA A 101 -13.24 6.71 3.41
N GLU A 102 -12.55 6.93 2.28
CA GLU A 102 -12.78 8.10 1.41
C GLU A 102 -14.19 8.11 0.82
N LEU A 103 -14.64 6.98 0.30
CA LEU A 103 -15.99 6.84 -0.27
C LEU A 103 -17.05 7.10 0.80
N HIS A 104 -16.90 6.49 1.98
CA HIS A 104 -17.81 6.71 3.10
C HIS A 104 -17.87 8.19 3.50
N ARG A 105 -16.71 8.84 3.70
CA ARG A 105 -16.62 10.28 4.00
C ARG A 105 -17.38 11.13 2.97
N PHE A 106 -17.21 10.81 1.69
CA PHE A 106 -17.89 11.52 0.62
C PHE A 106 -19.40 11.34 0.66
N TYR A 107 -19.89 10.09 0.72
CA TYR A 107 -21.32 9.82 0.74
C TYR A 107 -22.01 10.42 1.96
N SER A 108 -21.45 10.26 3.17
CA SER A 108 -22.01 10.85 4.39
C SER A 108 -22.11 12.39 4.31
N ALA A 109 -21.13 13.05 3.67
CA ALA A 109 -21.16 14.50 3.47
C ALA A 109 -22.23 14.93 2.45
N THR A 110 -22.45 14.14 1.39
CA THR A 110 -23.48 14.41 0.39
C THR A 110 -24.90 14.14 0.91
N GLU A 111 -25.11 13.12 1.73
CA GLU A 111 -26.40 12.79 2.34
C GLU A 111 -26.81 13.85 3.39
N SER A 112 -25.87 14.28 4.22
CA SER A 112 -26.07 15.39 5.16
C SER A 112 -26.46 16.69 4.44
N SER A 113 -26.04 16.87 3.19
CA SER A 113 -26.41 18.01 2.34
C SER A 113 -27.76 17.81 1.62
N ARG A 114 -28.22 16.56 1.46
CA ARG A 114 -29.49 16.19 0.79
C ARG A 114 -30.69 16.05 1.73
N HIS A 115 -30.50 16.02 3.04
CA HIS A 115 -31.61 16.08 4.01
C HIS A 115 -32.29 17.46 4.10
N ILE A 116 -31.99 18.39 3.18
CA ILE A 116 -32.83 19.57 2.87
C ILE A 116 -33.77 19.31 1.66
N GLY A 117 -33.69 18.16 0.98
CA GLY A 117 -34.60 17.84 -0.12
C GLY A 117 -34.44 16.43 -0.72
N MET A 118 -35.43 15.59 -0.43
CA MET A 118 -35.85 14.37 -1.14
C MET A 118 -34.98 13.10 -1.09
N ASN A 119 -35.69 12.00 -0.78
CA ASN A 119 -35.27 10.60 -0.77
C ASN A 119 -34.78 10.11 -2.14
N LYS A 120 -33.57 9.56 -2.21
CA LYS A 120 -33.19 8.53 -3.19
C LYS A 120 -32.30 7.48 -2.54
N ALA A 121 -32.53 6.23 -2.97
CA ALA A 121 -32.02 5.00 -2.39
C ALA A 121 -30.51 5.00 -2.14
N THR A 122 -30.17 4.73 -0.89
CA THR A 122 -28.83 4.46 -0.37
C THR A 122 -28.31 3.12 -0.92
N PRO A 123 -27.03 3.00 -1.33
CA PRO A 123 -26.38 1.70 -1.43
C PRO A 123 -26.16 1.20 0.01
N THR A 124 -26.87 0.15 0.41
CA THR A 124 -26.75 -0.46 1.74
C THR A 124 -25.29 -0.84 2.01
N ILE A 125 -24.66 -0.12 2.94
CA ILE A 125 -23.39 -0.52 3.55
C ILE A 125 -23.75 -1.57 4.60
N ILE A 126 -23.75 -2.84 4.21
CA ILE A 126 -23.78 -3.94 5.17
C ILE A 126 -22.41 -3.95 5.86
N GLU A 127 -22.43 -3.76 7.17
CA GLU A 127 -21.29 -3.96 8.08
C GLU A 127 -20.74 -5.37 7.86
N GLU A 128 -19.40 -5.48 7.75
CA GLU A 128 -18.71 -6.75 7.61
C GLU A 128 -19.09 -7.66 8.79
N THR A 129 -19.93 -8.66 8.52
CA THR A 129 -20.24 -9.72 9.47
C THR A 129 -18.96 -10.46 9.84
N ASN A 130 -18.75 -10.60 11.15
CA ASN A 130 -17.74 -11.44 11.80
C ASN A 130 -17.41 -12.69 10.98
N ILE A 131 -16.16 -12.77 10.55
CA ILE A 131 -15.57 -14.00 10.02
C ILE A 131 -15.37 -14.93 11.21
N ASN A 132 -16.16 -16.00 11.23
CA ASN A 132 -16.08 -17.06 12.20
C ASN A 132 -14.89 -17.94 11.80
N ASP A 133 -13.86 -17.97 12.64
CA ASP A 133 -12.73 -18.89 12.51
C ASP A 133 -13.21 -20.33 12.73
N GLY A 134 -13.24 -21.14 11.67
CA GLY A 134 -13.39 -22.58 11.80
C GLY A 134 -14.21 -23.22 10.71
N GLU A 135 -13.60 -23.43 9.55
CA GLU A 135 -13.72 -24.63 8.70
C GLU A 135 -12.77 -24.47 7.50
N GLU A 136 -11.98 -25.50 7.19
CA GLU A 136 -11.02 -25.53 6.06
C GLU A 136 -11.74 -25.47 4.70
N ASN A 137 -12.33 -24.33 4.36
CA ASN A 137 -12.80 -24.00 3.03
C ASN A 137 -11.85 -22.97 2.42
N ASP A 138 -11.58 -23.08 1.11
CA ASP A 138 -10.59 -22.31 0.36
C ASP A 138 -10.76 -20.77 0.48
N ASP A 139 -10.17 -20.15 1.52
CA ASP A 139 -10.06 -18.69 1.72
C ASP A 139 -9.33 -17.95 0.56
N ASP A 140 -8.75 -18.71 -0.38
CA ASP A 140 -7.94 -18.20 -1.49
C ASP A 140 -8.77 -17.51 -2.59
N ASP A 141 -10.04 -17.91 -2.81
CA ASP A 141 -10.91 -17.33 -3.86
C ASP A 141 -11.59 -16.03 -3.39
N ASP A 142 -11.84 -15.92 -2.08
CA ASP A 142 -12.58 -14.83 -1.43
C ASP A 142 -11.93 -13.46 -1.67
N SER A 143 -10.60 -13.38 -1.77
CA SER A 143 -9.92 -12.08 -1.78
C SER A 143 -9.64 -11.47 -3.18
N GLU A 144 -9.58 -12.27 -4.25
CA GLU A 144 -9.72 -11.75 -5.63
C GLU A 144 -11.17 -11.31 -5.84
N GLU A 145 -12.11 -12.14 -5.38
CA GLU A 145 -13.53 -11.84 -5.39
C GLU A 145 -13.85 -10.57 -4.59
N ARG A 146 -13.20 -10.32 -3.43
CA ARG A 146 -13.34 -9.07 -2.66
C ARG A 146 -12.96 -7.83 -3.46
N LEU A 147 -11.87 -7.87 -4.24
CA LEU A 147 -11.47 -6.70 -5.04
C LEU A 147 -12.40 -6.51 -6.24
N ARG A 148 -12.83 -7.60 -6.89
CA ARG A 148 -13.85 -7.56 -7.95
C ARG A 148 -15.19 -7.03 -7.42
N ALA A 149 -15.62 -7.53 -6.26
CA ALA A 149 -16.81 -7.09 -5.55
C ALA A 149 -16.68 -5.62 -5.12
N PHE A 150 -15.49 -5.18 -4.69
CA PHE A 150 -15.23 -3.78 -4.39
C PHE A 150 -15.36 -2.88 -5.62
N TYR A 151 -14.81 -3.28 -6.77
CA TYR A 151 -14.99 -2.56 -8.05
C TYR A 151 -16.47 -2.54 -8.46
N ALA A 152 -17.13 -3.71 -8.44
CA ALA A 152 -18.54 -3.85 -8.83
C ALA A 152 -19.48 -3.02 -7.94
N LYS A 153 -19.29 -3.05 -6.61
CA LYS A 153 -20.08 -2.28 -5.63
C LYS A 153 -20.01 -0.77 -5.88
N ASN A 154 -18.90 -0.28 -6.43
CA ASN A 154 -18.69 1.13 -6.75
C ASN A 154 -18.94 1.46 -8.24
N GLY A 155 -19.41 0.50 -9.04
CA GLY A 155 -19.67 0.68 -10.47
C GLY A 155 -18.39 0.90 -11.31
N TRP A 156 -17.24 0.43 -10.83
CA TRP A 156 -15.96 0.60 -11.50
C TRP A 156 -15.66 -0.56 -12.45
N ASP A 157 -15.19 -0.24 -13.65
CA ASP A 157 -14.73 -1.23 -14.63
C ASP A 157 -13.38 -1.83 -14.20
N GLY A 158 -13.36 -3.15 -13.97
CA GLY A 158 -12.17 -3.92 -13.57
C GLY A 158 -11.39 -4.57 -14.73
N ARG A 159 -11.84 -4.41 -15.99
CA ARG A 159 -11.19 -5.07 -17.15
C ARG A 159 -9.70 -4.72 -17.30
N SER A 160 -9.29 -3.53 -16.87
CA SER A 160 -7.88 -3.09 -16.91
C SER A 160 -6.99 -3.85 -15.93
N ILE A 161 -7.54 -4.34 -14.82
CA ILE A 161 -6.78 -5.00 -13.76
C ILE A 161 -6.88 -6.53 -13.82
N ASP A 162 -7.84 -7.09 -14.56
CA ASP A 162 -8.06 -8.55 -14.67
C ASP A 162 -6.80 -9.36 -15.00
N PRO A 163 -5.96 -8.97 -15.98
CA PRO A 163 -4.74 -9.72 -16.26
C PRO A 163 -3.74 -9.66 -15.09
N ILE A 164 -3.70 -8.53 -14.39
CA ILE A 164 -2.81 -8.31 -13.24
C ILE A 164 -3.27 -9.18 -12.06
N LEU A 165 -4.58 -9.29 -11.82
CA LEU A 165 -5.14 -10.09 -10.74
C LEU A 165 -4.76 -11.57 -10.83
N LYS A 166 -4.74 -12.14 -12.04
CA LYS A 166 -4.29 -13.52 -12.25
C LYS A 166 -2.86 -13.76 -11.77
N VAL A 167 -1.97 -12.78 -11.98
CA VAL A 167 -0.58 -12.86 -11.51
C VAL A 167 -0.50 -12.57 -10.00
N VAL A 168 -1.27 -11.62 -9.48
CA VAL A 168 -1.34 -11.34 -8.04
C VAL A 168 -1.84 -12.57 -7.26
N ARG A 169 -2.76 -13.35 -7.83
CA ARG A 169 -3.22 -14.61 -7.23
C ARG A 169 -2.07 -15.60 -6.98
N TYR A 170 -1.10 -15.71 -7.89
CA TYR A 170 0.12 -16.50 -7.65
C TYR A 170 0.84 -16.04 -6.37
N PHE A 171 1.09 -14.73 -6.26
CA PHE A 171 1.78 -14.15 -5.12
C PHE A 171 1.00 -14.29 -3.81
N ARG A 172 -0.33 -14.21 -3.87
CA ARG A 172 -1.20 -14.41 -2.72
C ARG A 172 -1.15 -15.85 -2.22
N LEU A 173 -1.23 -16.82 -3.11
CA LEU A 173 -1.07 -18.23 -2.77
C LEU A 173 0.29 -18.50 -2.12
N CYS A 174 1.36 -17.88 -2.61
CA CYS A 174 2.67 -17.93 -1.97
C CYS A 174 2.63 -17.31 -0.56
N ARG A 175 2.06 -16.11 -0.40
CA ARG A 175 1.89 -15.46 0.92
C ARG A 175 1.14 -16.35 1.89
N ASN A 176 0.04 -16.98 1.48
CA ASN A 176 -0.77 -17.83 2.33
C ASN A 176 -0.02 -19.10 2.75
N CYS A 177 0.75 -19.70 1.84
CA CYS A 177 1.63 -20.82 2.20
C CYS A 177 2.73 -20.40 3.20
N ILE A 178 3.34 -19.22 3.00
CA ILE A 178 4.35 -18.67 3.91
C ILE A 178 3.75 -18.41 5.30
N ALA A 179 2.61 -17.72 5.36
CA ALA A 179 2.01 -17.30 6.63
C ALA A 179 1.36 -18.45 7.41
N HIS A 180 0.67 -19.38 6.72
CA HIS A 180 -0.21 -20.37 7.38
C HIS A 180 0.26 -21.82 7.26
N ARG A 181 1.20 -22.12 6.36
CA ARG A 181 1.68 -23.50 6.11
C ARG A 181 3.17 -23.67 6.37
N ASN A 182 3.76 -22.83 7.22
CA ASN A 182 5.19 -22.83 7.52
C ASN A 182 6.04 -22.80 6.23
N GLY A 183 5.60 -22.04 5.23
CA GLY A 183 6.29 -21.95 3.93
C GLY A 183 6.09 -23.14 3.01
N ARG A 184 5.18 -24.09 3.26
CA ARG A 184 5.01 -25.29 2.42
C ARG A 184 3.90 -25.13 1.38
N ALA A 185 4.23 -25.42 0.12
CA ALA A 185 3.34 -25.21 -1.02
C ALA A 185 2.03 -26.03 -0.92
N SER A 186 0.90 -25.36 -1.15
CA SER A 186 -0.44 -25.97 -1.19
C SER A 186 -0.78 -26.54 -2.57
N ARG A 187 -1.84 -27.35 -2.66
CA ARG A 187 -2.36 -27.83 -3.96
C ARG A 187 -2.81 -26.69 -4.86
N ALA A 188 -3.44 -25.66 -4.28
CA ALA A 188 -3.87 -24.46 -5.01
C ALA A 188 -2.66 -23.72 -5.64
N LEU A 189 -1.58 -23.54 -4.87
CA LEU A 189 -0.35 -22.95 -5.39
C LEU A 189 0.29 -23.79 -6.49
N VAL A 190 0.35 -25.12 -6.34
CA VAL A 190 0.88 -26.03 -7.36
C VAL A 190 0.10 -25.91 -8.68
N LYS A 191 -1.24 -25.91 -8.60
CA LYS A 191 -2.12 -25.77 -9.75
C LYS A 191 -1.91 -24.40 -10.44
N HIS A 192 -1.96 -23.31 -9.68
CA HIS A 192 -1.88 -21.95 -10.22
C HIS A 192 -0.49 -21.60 -10.75
N SER A 193 0.56 -22.07 -10.06
CA SER A 193 1.95 -21.89 -10.51
C SER A 193 2.28 -22.63 -11.80
N SER A 194 1.48 -23.62 -12.17
CA SER A 194 1.64 -24.38 -13.43
C SER A 194 0.83 -23.81 -14.59
N ASP A 195 0.02 -22.77 -14.37
CA ASP A 195 -0.85 -22.16 -15.38
C ASP A 195 -0.04 -21.40 -16.45
N ALA A 196 -0.09 -21.88 -17.70
CA ALA A 196 0.64 -21.30 -18.82
C ALA A 196 0.25 -19.84 -19.10
N ASP A 197 -1.00 -19.44 -18.84
CA ASP A 197 -1.46 -18.07 -19.07
C ASP A 197 -0.81 -17.10 -18.08
N VAL A 198 -0.64 -17.52 -16.83
CA VAL A 198 0.04 -16.71 -15.80
C VAL A 198 1.51 -16.48 -16.19
N HIS A 199 2.20 -17.52 -16.65
CA HIS A 199 3.59 -17.39 -17.12
C HIS A 199 3.72 -16.48 -18.34
N LYS A 200 2.78 -16.59 -19.30
CA LYS A 200 2.74 -15.71 -20.47
C LYS A 200 2.52 -14.25 -20.06
N LEU A 201 1.60 -13.99 -19.14
CA LEU A 201 1.36 -12.64 -18.62
C LEU A 201 2.60 -12.06 -17.95
N VAL A 202 3.29 -12.84 -17.10
CA VAL A 202 4.52 -12.40 -16.45
C VAL A 202 5.64 -12.13 -17.46
N SER A 203 5.79 -12.97 -18.49
CA SER A 203 6.81 -12.76 -19.54
C SER A 203 6.62 -11.47 -20.35
N ASN A 204 5.37 -10.99 -20.46
CA ASN A 204 5.08 -9.69 -21.07
C ASN A 204 5.33 -8.51 -20.11
N LEU A 205 5.33 -8.77 -18.80
CA LEU A 205 5.48 -7.77 -17.75
C LEU A 205 6.93 -7.60 -17.28
N LEU A 206 7.74 -8.65 -17.39
CA LEU A 206 9.16 -8.66 -17.02
C LEU A 206 10.05 -8.54 -18.26
N ASP A 207 11.14 -7.78 -18.14
CA ASP A 207 12.20 -7.79 -19.15
C ASP A 207 12.85 -9.18 -19.24
N LYS A 208 13.43 -9.49 -20.41
CA LYS A 208 14.03 -10.81 -20.75
C LYS A 208 15.06 -11.36 -19.74
N ALA A 209 15.56 -10.53 -18.82
CA ALA A 209 16.56 -10.90 -17.84
C ALA A 209 16.02 -11.58 -16.56
N SER A 210 14.70 -11.66 -16.35
CA SER A 210 14.14 -12.31 -15.16
C SER A 210 13.96 -13.82 -15.34
N ASN A 211 14.36 -14.60 -14.32
CA ASN A 211 13.82 -15.93 -14.12
C ASN A 211 12.30 -15.77 -13.92
N GLY A 212 11.48 -16.36 -14.77
CA GLY A 212 10.02 -16.27 -14.68
C GLY A 212 9.46 -16.76 -13.34
N LEU A 213 8.14 -16.90 -13.23
CA LEU A 213 7.56 -17.46 -12.00
C LEU A 213 8.03 -18.90 -11.77
N ARG A 214 8.19 -19.28 -10.51
CA ARG A 214 8.56 -20.66 -10.14
C ARG A 214 7.31 -21.54 -10.23
N LYS A 215 7.49 -22.76 -10.73
CA LYS A 215 6.48 -23.83 -10.60
C LYS A 215 6.71 -24.57 -9.30
N TYR A 216 5.63 -24.91 -8.59
CA TYR A 216 5.73 -25.63 -7.32
C TYR A 216 5.25 -27.08 -7.38
N VAL A 217 5.79 -27.91 -6.50
CA VAL A 217 5.36 -29.26 -6.12
C VAL A 217 4.76 -29.22 -4.72
N ILE A 218 3.79 -30.09 -4.44
CA ILE A 218 3.09 -30.10 -3.15
C ILE A 218 4.08 -30.28 -1.98
N ASN A 219 3.88 -29.50 -0.92
CA ASN A 219 4.69 -29.49 0.31
C ASN A 219 6.17 -29.13 0.12
N GLU A 220 6.60 -28.65 -1.05
CA GLU A 220 7.94 -28.06 -1.17
C GLU A 220 8.02 -26.69 -0.47
N ASP A 221 9.24 -26.24 -0.18
CA ASP A 221 9.45 -24.90 0.39
C ASP A 221 9.16 -23.82 -0.65
N VAL A 222 8.24 -22.92 -0.31
CA VAL A 222 7.89 -21.74 -1.07
C VAL A 222 9.02 -20.73 -0.96
N PHE A 223 9.77 -20.63 -2.04
CA PHE A 223 10.81 -19.62 -2.21
C PHE A 223 10.37 -18.59 -3.24
N ILE A 224 10.43 -17.32 -2.87
CA ILE A 224 10.15 -16.18 -3.74
C ILE A 224 11.43 -15.38 -3.88
N GLU A 225 11.80 -15.04 -5.11
CA GLU A 225 12.95 -14.19 -5.35
C GLU A 225 12.62 -12.72 -4.95
N PRO A 226 13.61 -11.94 -4.52
CA PRO A 226 13.44 -10.52 -4.25
C PRO A 226 12.80 -9.72 -5.39
N THR A 227 13.23 -9.99 -6.62
CA THR A 227 12.71 -9.40 -7.84
C THR A 227 11.22 -9.69 -8.01
N GLN A 228 10.79 -10.89 -7.64
CA GLN A 228 9.40 -11.31 -7.66
C GLN A 228 8.57 -10.64 -6.55
N ALA A 229 9.13 -10.44 -5.35
CA ALA A 229 8.48 -9.66 -4.29
C ALA A 229 8.27 -8.18 -4.71
N ILE A 230 9.29 -7.57 -5.34
CA ILE A 230 9.18 -6.21 -5.91
C ILE A 230 8.13 -6.19 -7.03
N LEU A 231 8.12 -7.20 -7.90
CA LEU A 231 7.09 -7.34 -8.95
C LEU A 231 5.69 -7.38 -8.34
N CYS A 232 5.46 -8.21 -7.32
CA CYS A 232 4.17 -8.27 -6.63
C CYS A 232 3.72 -6.88 -6.14
N SER A 233 4.61 -6.17 -5.44
CA SER A 233 4.35 -4.81 -4.96
C SER A 233 4.04 -3.84 -6.11
N HIS A 234 4.76 -3.94 -7.23
CA HIS A 234 4.53 -3.13 -8.41
C HIS A 234 3.18 -3.41 -9.08
N LEU A 235 2.77 -4.68 -9.16
CA LEU A 235 1.47 -5.08 -9.72
C LEU A 235 0.31 -4.56 -8.86
N LEU A 236 0.42 -4.69 -7.53
CA LEU A 236 -0.55 -4.11 -6.61
C LEU A 236 -0.57 -2.58 -6.67
N ARG A 237 0.58 -1.93 -6.90
CA ARG A 237 0.64 -0.48 -7.11
C ARG A 237 -0.09 -0.06 -8.39
N LYS A 238 0.00 -0.84 -9.46
CA LYS A 238 -0.78 -0.60 -10.70
C LYS A 238 -2.28 -0.70 -10.44
N ILE A 239 -2.72 -1.69 -9.66
CA ILE A 239 -4.13 -1.81 -9.23
C ILE A 239 -4.54 -0.62 -8.37
N ALA A 240 -3.72 -0.22 -7.40
CA ALA A 240 -3.98 0.93 -6.53
C ALA A 240 -4.08 2.24 -7.33
N LEU A 241 -3.26 2.40 -8.37
CA LEU A 241 -3.30 3.55 -9.27
C LEU A 241 -4.59 3.59 -10.10
N ASP A 242 -5.05 2.44 -10.62
CA ASP A 242 -6.34 2.34 -11.31
C ASP A 242 -7.49 2.73 -10.36
N ALA A 243 -7.55 2.10 -9.18
CA ALA A 243 -8.53 2.40 -8.15
C ALA A 243 -8.50 3.88 -7.72
N ASN A 244 -7.32 4.51 -7.61
CA ASN A 244 -7.21 5.95 -7.34
C ASN A 244 -7.88 6.80 -8.43
N LYS A 245 -7.67 6.47 -9.72
CA LYS A 245 -8.31 7.18 -10.84
C LYS A 245 -9.83 7.00 -10.81
N LYS A 246 -10.31 5.79 -10.52
CA LYS A 246 -11.76 5.51 -10.39
C LYS A 246 -12.36 6.24 -9.19
N LEU A 247 -11.64 6.27 -8.06
CA LEU A 247 -12.04 7.00 -6.86
C LEU A 247 -12.14 8.49 -7.15
N LEU A 248 -11.14 9.10 -7.79
CA LEU A 248 -11.20 10.51 -8.21
C LEU A 248 -12.37 10.79 -9.14
N GLY A 249 -12.64 9.92 -10.11
CA GLY A 249 -13.81 10.02 -10.98
C GLY A 249 -15.14 9.96 -10.22
N THR A 250 -15.19 9.17 -9.14
CA THR A 250 -16.38 9.01 -8.29
C THR A 250 -16.59 10.20 -7.37
N LEU A 251 -15.52 10.69 -6.74
CA LEU A 251 -15.53 11.83 -5.82
C LEU A 251 -15.78 13.15 -6.56
N GLY A 252 -15.29 13.24 -7.80
CA GLY A 252 -15.21 14.49 -8.54
C GLY A 252 -14.37 15.55 -7.79
N PHE A 253 -14.47 16.79 -8.25
CA PHE A 253 -13.73 17.90 -7.67
C PHE A 253 -14.18 18.22 -6.23
N ASP A 254 -15.49 18.16 -5.96
CA ASP A 254 -16.05 18.44 -4.63
C ASP A 254 -15.57 17.42 -3.59
N GLY A 255 -15.60 16.13 -3.92
CA GLY A 255 -15.11 15.08 -3.03
C GLY A 255 -13.59 15.13 -2.86
N PHE A 256 -12.85 15.47 -3.92
CA PHE A 256 -11.41 15.71 -3.83
C PHE A 256 -11.08 16.83 -2.82
N LEU A 257 -11.70 18.01 -2.92
CA LEU A 257 -11.46 19.11 -1.97
C LEU A 257 -11.82 18.74 -0.52
N ARG A 258 -12.88 17.95 -0.32
CA ARG A 258 -13.23 17.42 1.01
C ARG A 258 -12.15 16.49 1.56
N SER A 259 -11.60 15.62 0.72
CA SER A 259 -10.51 14.71 1.08
C SER A 259 -9.25 15.51 1.46
N VAL A 260 -8.88 16.50 0.66
CA VAL A 260 -7.75 17.40 0.96
C VAL A 260 -7.96 18.08 2.30
N ALA A 261 -9.10 18.76 2.50
CA ALA A 261 -9.41 19.46 3.75
C ALA A 261 -9.38 18.53 4.98
N HIS A 262 -9.86 17.29 4.81
CA HIS A 262 -9.84 16.30 5.87
C HIS A 262 -8.41 15.96 6.29
N HIS A 263 -7.56 15.52 5.37
CA HIS A 263 -6.22 15.06 5.72
C HIS A 263 -5.21 16.17 6.03
N THR A 264 -5.51 17.42 5.64
CA THR A 264 -4.66 18.55 6.01
C THR A 264 -5.05 19.14 7.36
N MET A 265 -6.35 19.22 7.66
CA MET A 265 -6.84 19.94 8.84
C MET A 265 -7.71 19.12 9.78
N PHE A 266 -8.56 18.21 9.29
CA PHE A 266 -9.54 17.53 10.15
C PHE A 266 -9.06 16.18 10.71
N SER A 267 -8.01 15.60 10.15
CA SER A 267 -7.33 14.43 10.69
C SER A 267 -6.52 14.80 11.94
N GLU A 268 -6.35 13.87 12.86
CA GLU A 268 -5.51 14.06 14.04
C GLU A 268 -4.03 14.20 13.68
N THR A 269 -3.62 13.57 12.57
CA THR A 269 -2.29 13.71 11.99
C THR A 269 -2.11 15.13 11.44
N ILE A 270 -1.20 15.89 12.07
CA ILE A 270 -0.82 17.22 11.62
C ILE A 270 0.12 17.07 10.42
N VAL A 271 -0.26 17.63 9.28
CA VAL A 271 0.66 17.77 8.15
C VAL A 271 1.70 18.80 8.52
N ARG A 272 2.91 18.32 8.86
CA ARG A 272 4.03 19.21 9.10
C ARG A 272 4.53 19.77 7.76
N SER A 273 4.36 21.06 7.51
CA SER A 273 4.86 21.75 6.32
C SER A 273 5.45 23.10 6.73
N ASP A 274 6.70 23.36 6.39
CA ASP A 274 7.38 24.63 6.70
C ASP A 274 6.68 25.88 6.11
N ALA A 275 5.65 25.69 5.26
CA ALA A 275 4.78 26.72 4.71
C ALA A 275 3.68 27.22 5.70
N TYR A 276 3.95 27.29 7.01
CA TYR A 276 2.96 27.53 8.07
C TYR A 276 2.38 28.96 8.19
N LYS A 277 2.65 29.88 7.26
CA LYS A 277 2.30 31.30 7.51
C LYS A 277 0.81 31.59 7.38
N THR A 278 0.08 30.88 6.52
CA THR A 278 -1.37 31.11 6.33
C THR A 278 -2.12 29.82 5.94
N PRO A 279 -3.43 29.71 6.25
CA PRO A 279 -4.25 28.56 5.87
C PRO A 279 -4.32 28.35 4.34
N GLU A 280 -4.28 29.43 3.55
CA GLU A 280 -4.20 29.38 2.09
C GLU A 280 -2.88 28.77 1.61
N ALA A 281 -1.76 29.11 2.26
CA ALA A 281 -0.45 28.55 1.92
C ALA A 281 -0.42 27.05 2.18
N VAL A 282 -0.96 26.59 3.32
CA VAL A 282 -1.05 25.16 3.64
C VAL A 282 -1.94 24.41 2.66
N LEU A 283 -3.10 24.98 2.31
CA LEU A 283 -4.00 24.37 1.32
C LEU A 283 -3.31 24.25 -0.05
N ASN A 284 -2.71 25.33 -0.54
CA ASN A 284 -2.03 25.34 -1.84
C ASN A 284 -0.83 24.40 -1.87
N PHE A 285 -0.05 24.34 -0.79
CA PHE A 285 1.04 23.38 -0.63
C PHE A 285 0.51 21.94 -0.68
N ALA A 286 -0.57 21.64 0.04
CA ALA A 286 -1.17 20.32 -0.01
C ALA A 286 -1.64 19.96 -1.44
N LEU A 287 -2.38 20.85 -2.10
CA LEU A 287 -2.90 20.59 -3.44
C LEU A 287 -1.79 20.31 -4.46
N THR A 288 -0.73 21.13 -4.45
CA THR A 288 0.36 21.05 -5.42
C THR A 288 1.38 19.96 -5.10
N ASP A 289 1.85 19.90 -3.84
CA ASP A 289 2.93 19.00 -3.47
C ASP A 289 2.44 17.63 -3.01
N ARG A 290 1.49 17.58 -2.06
CA ARG A 290 0.89 16.30 -1.62
C ARG A 290 0.11 15.67 -2.77
N TYR A 291 -0.89 16.38 -3.28
CA TYR A 291 -1.94 15.78 -4.10
C TYR A 291 -1.64 15.85 -5.60
N ARG A 292 -0.59 16.57 -6.03
CA ARG A 292 -0.19 16.74 -7.44
C ARG A 292 -1.31 17.29 -8.34
N ALA A 293 -2.22 18.10 -7.78
CA ALA A 293 -3.25 18.79 -8.54
C ALA A 293 -2.66 20.03 -9.24
N THR A 294 -3.06 20.27 -10.49
CA THR A 294 -2.61 21.42 -11.25
C THR A 294 -3.61 22.56 -11.13
N MET A 295 -3.16 23.71 -10.63
CA MET A 295 -4.00 24.88 -10.39
C MET A 295 -3.71 25.97 -11.42
N SER A 296 -4.76 26.51 -12.06
CA SER A 296 -4.65 27.68 -12.94
C SER A 296 -4.61 28.99 -12.14
N ASN A 297 -5.28 29.03 -10.99
CA ASN A 297 -5.37 30.19 -10.11
C ASN A 297 -5.43 29.75 -8.63
N ARG A 298 -4.63 30.40 -7.77
CA ARG A 298 -4.56 30.14 -6.31
C ARG A 298 -5.85 30.47 -5.56
N GLU A 299 -6.63 31.43 -6.05
CA GLU A 299 -7.88 31.85 -5.41
C GLU A 299 -9.08 30.96 -5.76
N GLU A 300 -9.01 30.24 -6.88
CA GLU A 300 -10.09 29.39 -7.39
C GLU A 300 -10.44 28.29 -6.36
N CYS A 301 -9.43 27.65 -5.76
CA CYS A 301 -9.65 26.66 -4.70
C CYS A 301 -10.35 27.22 -3.46
N ILE A 302 -10.02 28.44 -3.05
CA ILE A 302 -10.61 29.06 -1.85
C ILE A 302 -12.08 29.38 -2.13
N GLN A 303 -12.39 29.88 -3.32
CA GLN A 303 -13.77 30.14 -3.74
C GLN A 303 -14.60 28.84 -3.75
N GLU A 304 -14.03 27.76 -4.25
CA GLU A 304 -14.68 26.45 -4.25
C GLU A 304 -14.85 25.87 -2.83
N MET A 305 -13.85 26.00 -1.97
CA MET A 305 -13.99 25.64 -0.56
C MET A 305 -15.05 26.46 0.18
N LYS A 306 -15.22 27.75 -0.18
CA LYS A 306 -16.30 28.59 0.33
C LYS A 306 -17.65 28.11 -0.19
N ARG A 307 -17.78 27.82 -1.49
CA ARG A 307 -18.99 27.25 -2.10
C ARG A 307 -19.43 25.94 -1.41
N LEU A 308 -18.46 25.11 -1.04
CA LEU A 308 -18.70 23.84 -0.33
C LEU A 308 -18.95 23.99 1.18
N GLY A 309 -18.87 25.22 1.72
CA GLY A 309 -19.01 25.48 3.16
C GLY A 309 -17.84 24.95 4.00
N LEU A 310 -16.73 24.55 3.38
CA LEU A 310 -15.56 23.95 4.04
C LEU A 310 -14.62 25.01 4.61
N TRP A 311 -14.53 26.18 3.97
CA TRP A 311 -13.53 27.19 4.29
C TRP A 311 -13.60 27.67 5.74
N LYS A 312 -14.79 27.98 6.26
CA LYS A 312 -14.96 28.44 7.65
C LYS A 312 -14.48 27.41 8.67
N LYS A 313 -14.80 26.13 8.45
CA LYS A 313 -14.36 25.03 9.32
C LYS A 313 -12.85 24.81 9.21
N TYR A 314 -12.30 24.89 7.99
CA TYR A 314 -10.87 24.78 7.74
C TYR A 314 -10.06 25.84 8.48
N MET A 315 -10.52 27.09 8.45
CA MET A 315 -9.90 28.22 9.18
C MET A 315 -9.91 27.99 10.70
N SER A 316 -11.06 27.60 11.25
CA SER A 316 -11.19 27.36 12.70
C SER A 316 -10.28 26.23 13.18
N GLU A 317 -10.12 25.16 12.39
CA GLU A 317 -9.21 24.07 12.71
C GLU A 317 -7.74 24.47 12.56
N PHE A 318 -7.42 25.32 11.58
CA PHE A 318 -6.09 25.92 11.46
C PHE A 318 -5.75 26.76 12.70
N GLU A 319 -6.64 27.64 13.13
CA GLU A 319 -6.46 28.44 14.36
C GLU A 319 -6.34 27.56 15.60
N ARG A 320 -7.12 26.48 15.70
CA ARG A 320 -7.01 25.52 16.82
C ARG A 320 -5.65 24.81 16.84
N LYS A 321 -5.13 24.42 15.68
CA LYS A 321 -3.87 23.66 15.56
C LYS A 321 -2.62 24.54 15.64
N TYR A 322 -2.70 25.79 15.17
CA TYR A 322 -1.53 26.66 14.98
C TYR A 322 -1.64 28.02 15.71
N GLY A 323 -2.84 28.41 16.17
CA GLY A 323 -3.13 29.76 16.68
C GLY A 323 -2.71 30.06 18.12
N THR A 324 -2.32 29.07 18.93
CA THR A 324 -1.93 29.28 20.34
C THR A 324 -0.42 29.34 20.59
N GLY A 325 0.43 29.32 19.56
CA GLY A 325 1.90 29.28 19.73
C GLY A 325 2.74 30.22 18.86
N TYR A 326 2.14 31.05 18.00
CA TYR A 326 2.91 31.84 17.02
C TYR A 326 2.87 33.36 17.20
N LEU A 327 2.20 33.86 18.24
CA LEU A 327 2.19 35.29 18.56
C LEU A 327 3.08 35.68 19.77
N SER A 328 3.83 34.74 20.36
CA SER A 328 4.69 35.03 21.53
C SER A 328 6.19 34.91 21.29
N GLU A 329 6.65 34.52 20.10
CA GLU A 329 8.09 34.42 19.80
C GLU A 329 8.38 34.94 18.40
N TYR A 330 8.27 36.26 18.23
CA TYR A 330 9.13 37.06 17.34
C TYR A 330 9.25 38.48 17.88
#